data_AF-A0A075G9B3-F1
#
_entry.id   AF-A0A075G9B3-F1
#
_cell.length_a   1.000
_cell.length_b   1.000
_cell.length_c   1.000
_cell.angle_alpha   90.00
_cell.angle_beta   90.00
_cell.angle_gamma   90.00
#
_symmetry.space_group_name_H-M   'P 1'
#
loop_
_entity.id
_entity.type
_entity.pdbx_description
1 polymer ?
#
loop_
_entity_poly.entity_id
_entity_poly.type
_entity_poly.pdbx_seq_one_letter_code
_entity_poly.pdbx_strand_id
1 'polypeptide(L)'
;MGLASNDAGANSLAGPLSSSASKDPIPLVVGLAVQPFSLIFNPIDNKGEIMHEQELQLLDSNTFLGLEGTMILLHLLFWITWMNVLLGFANLIPILPFDGGHLLRDRLHDYFAFFAKFSSNTHPISVRNAAHKVSSMSSLILMGMLILIIFIPMII
;
A
#
# COMPACT_ATOMS: atom_id res chain seq x y z
N MET A 1 17.75 22.99 1.04
CA MET A 1 17.23 21.62 1.27
C MET A 1 18.37 20.83 1.86
N GLY A 2 18.23 20.43 3.12
CA GLY A 2 19.33 19.93 3.95
C GLY A 2 19.84 18.59 3.45
N LEU A 3 21.14 18.39 3.56
CA LEU A 3 21.82 17.12 3.30
C LEU A 3 21.09 16.04 4.09
N ALA A 4 20.46 15.09 3.40
CA ALA A 4 19.95 13.89 4.05
C ALA A 4 21.14 13.23 4.76
N SER A 5 21.00 13.00 6.06
CA SER A 5 22.03 12.31 6.83
C SER A 5 22.24 10.92 6.23
N ASN A 6 23.49 10.49 6.10
CA ASN A 6 23.88 9.20 5.53
C ASN A 6 23.20 7.97 6.20
N ASP A 7 22.61 8.15 7.38
CA ASP A 7 21.93 7.12 8.15
C ASP A 7 20.39 7.18 8.05
N ALA A 8 19.82 8.07 7.23
CA ALA A 8 18.38 8.30 7.19
C ALA A 8 17.60 7.06 6.73
N GLY A 9 18.07 6.37 5.68
CA GLY A 9 17.51 5.10 5.25
C GLY A 9 17.61 4.00 6.30
N ALA A 10 18.78 3.83 6.92
CA ALA A 10 18.99 2.82 7.95
C ALA A 10 18.08 3.06 9.16
N ASN A 11 17.94 4.31 9.58
CA ASN A 11 17.01 4.71 10.64
C ASN A 11 15.55 4.50 10.23
N SER A 12 15.20 4.70 8.95
CA SER A 12 13.84 4.42 8.45
C SER A 12 13.50 2.93 8.49
N LEU A 13 14.46 2.05 8.19
CA LEU A 13 14.27 0.60 8.27
C LEU A 13 14.20 0.10 9.71
N ALA A 14 15.08 0.60 10.58
CA ALA A 14 15.11 0.24 12.00
C ALA A 14 13.94 0.84 12.79
N GLY A 15 13.40 1.98 12.35
CA GLY A 15 12.25 2.67 12.94
C GLY A 15 12.41 2.88 14.45
N PRO A 16 11.52 2.30 15.29
CA PRO A 16 11.59 2.42 16.76
C PRO A 16 12.82 1.74 17.38
N LEU A 17 13.53 0.91 16.63
CA LEU A 17 14.79 0.27 17.05
C LEU A 17 16.03 1.03 16.57
N SER A 18 15.85 2.17 15.88
CA SER A 18 16.97 2.99 15.43
C SER A 18 17.75 3.58 16.61
N SER A 19 19.03 3.85 16.40
CA SER A 19 19.90 4.50 17.40
C SER A 19 19.40 5.88 17.82
N SER A 20 18.56 6.51 16.99
CA SER A 20 17.98 7.84 17.19
C SER A 20 16.54 7.80 17.75
N ALA A 21 15.95 6.62 17.96
CA ALA A 21 14.58 6.49 18.46
C ALA A 21 14.46 6.80 19.96
N SER A 22 13.33 7.39 20.36
CA SER A 22 12.99 7.62 21.77
C SER A 22 12.88 6.29 22.51
N LYS A 23 13.59 6.15 23.64
CA LYS A 23 13.56 4.95 24.50
C LYS A 23 12.35 4.87 25.42
N ASP A 24 11.39 5.78 25.26
CA ASP A 24 10.15 5.76 26.01
C ASP A 24 9.29 4.55 25.59
N PRO A 25 8.64 3.86 26.54
CA PRO A 25 7.95 2.60 26.26
C PRO A 25 6.70 2.77 25.39
N ILE A 26 5.99 3.89 25.52
CA ILE A 26 4.75 4.14 24.76
C ILE A 26 5.04 4.40 23.28
N PRO A 27 5.94 5.34 22.91
CA PRO A 27 6.32 5.55 21.51
C PRO A 27 6.94 4.32 20.85
N LEU A 28 7.71 3.51 21.60
CA LEU A 28 8.30 2.27 21.09
C LEU A 28 7.23 1.26 20.65
N VAL A 29 6.24 0.99 21.51
CA VAL A 29 5.18 0.01 21.22
C VAL A 29 4.31 0.47 20.05
N VAL A 30 3.94 1.74 20.03
CA VAL A 30 3.18 2.33 18.91
C VAL A 30 4.01 2.28 17.62
N GLY A 31 5.29 2.63 17.70
CA GLY A 31 6.23 2.55 16.59
C GLY A 31 6.34 1.13 16.03
N LEU A 32 6.47 0.12 16.89
CA LEU A 32 6.57 -1.28 16.46
C LEU A 32 5.28 -1.78 15.80
N ALA A 33 4.11 -1.29 16.24
CA ALA A 33 2.84 -1.65 15.62
C ALA A 33 2.68 -1.03 14.21
N VAL A 34 3.21 0.18 14.00
CA VAL A 34 3.06 0.93 12.74
C VAL A 34 4.20 0.63 11.75
N GLN A 35 5.39 0.26 12.23
CA GLN A 35 6.59 0.03 11.42
C GLN A 35 6.41 -0.97 10.26
N PRO A 36 5.65 -2.07 10.40
CA PRO A 36 5.41 -2.96 9.25
C PRO A 36 4.75 -2.24 8.08
N PHE A 37 3.85 -1.27 8.33
CA PHE A 37 3.24 -0.47 7.28
C PHE A 37 4.25 0.44 6.60
N SER A 38 5.13 1.11 7.36
CA SER A 38 6.16 1.96 6.76
C SER A 38 7.10 1.16 5.86
N LEU A 39 7.50 -0.06 6.26
CA LEU A 39 8.31 -0.97 5.45
C LEU A 39 7.62 -1.45 4.17
N ILE A 40 6.29 -1.65 4.23
CA ILE A 40 5.45 -2.01 3.09
C ILE A 40 5.39 -0.87 2.06
N PHE A 41 5.34 0.39 2.51
CA PHE A 41 5.23 1.54 1.60
C PHE A 41 6.57 2.11 1.12
N ASN A 42 7.65 1.90 1.88
CA ASN A 42 9.01 2.34 1.58
C ASN A 42 9.49 2.08 0.11
N PRO A 43 9.23 0.91 -0.49
CA PRO A 43 9.64 0.62 -1.86
C PRO A 43 8.92 1.46 -2.91
N ILE A 44 7.73 1.96 -2.61
CA ILE A 44 7.00 2.86 -3.52
C ILE A 44 7.79 4.17 -3.66
N ASP A 45 8.35 4.66 -2.56
CA ASP A 45 9.16 5.88 -2.54
C ASP A 45 10.57 5.64 -3.11
N ASN A 46 11.12 4.45 -2.90
CA ASN A 46 12.48 4.07 -3.33
C ASN A 46 12.53 3.31 -4.67
N LYS A 47 11.53 3.50 -5.56
CA LYS A 47 11.49 2.92 -6.92
C LYS A 47 11.64 1.39 -6.99
N GLY A 48 11.17 0.69 -5.97
CA GLY A 48 11.25 -0.77 -5.85
C GLY A 48 12.43 -1.28 -5.03
N GLU A 49 13.28 -0.39 -4.53
CA GLU A 49 14.36 -0.73 -3.59
C GLU A 49 13.91 -0.54 -2.14
N ILE A 50 14.60 -1.21 -1.23
CA ILE A 50 14.34 -1.14 0.22
C ILE A 50 14.84 0.18 0.87
N MET A 51 15.75 0.88 0.21
CA MET A 51 16.40 2.11 0.67
C MET A 51 16.89 2.92 -0.54
N HIS A 52 17.20 4.20 -0.36
CA HIS A 52 17.80 5.00 -1.42
C HIS A 52 19.15 4.42 -1.88
N GLU A 53 19.40 4.39 -3.18
CA GLU A 53 20.58 3.74 -3.78
C GLU A 53 21.91 4.28 -3.24
N GLN A 54 21.95 5.58 -2.93
CA GLN A 54 23.12 6.26 -2.38
C GLN A 54 23.39 5.87 -0.92
N GLU A 55 22.36 5.53 -0.14
CA GLU A 55 22.51 5.06 1.24
C GLU A 55 22.87 3.58 1.27
N LEU A 56 22.38 2.81 0.30
CA LEU A 56 22.70 1.40 0.10
C LEU A 56 24.22 1.16 -0.03
N GLN A 57 24.91 2.07 -0.71
CA GLN A 57 26.36 2.04 -0.93
C GLN A 57 27.18 2.42 0.30
N LEU A 58 26.54 3.04 1.30
CA LEU A 58 27.16 3.48 2.54
C LEU A 58 26.97 2.46 3.67
N LEU A 59 26.09 1.48 3.48
CA LEU A 59 25.89 0.42 4.45
C LEU A 59 27.17 -0.42 4.54
N ASP A 60 27.53 -0.75 5.77
CA ASP A 60 28.51 -1.78 6.09
C ASP A 60 27.87 -2.74 7.10
N SER A 61 28.10 -4.03 6.91
CA SER A 61 27.46 -5.06 7.74
C SER A 61 28.49 -6.06 8.23
N ASN A 62 28.71 -6.05 9.55
CA ASN A 62 29.56 -7.01 10.25
C ASN A 62 28.84 -8.34 10.57
N THR A 63 27.78 -8.68 9.83
CA THR A 63 27.05 -9.93 10.02
C THR A 63 27.87 -11.13 9.52
N PHE A 64 27.58 -12.31 10.07
CA PHE A 64 28.18 -13.57 9.60
C PHE A 64 27.98 -13.83 8.09
N LEU A 65 26.89 -13.31 7.51
CA LEU A 65 26.55 -13.39 6.09
C LEU A 65 27.24 -12.32 5.22
N GLY A 66 27.96 -11.37 5.83
CA GLY A 66 28.46 -10.16 5.18
C GLY A 66 27.35 -9.22 4.70
N LEU A 67 27.73 -8.12 4.07
CA LEU A 67 26.80 -7.17 3.47
C LEU A 67 26.00 -7.80 2.34
N GLU A 68 26.67 -8.42 1.37
CA GLU A 68 26.01 -9.03 0.20
C GLU A 68 24.95 -10.07 0.59
N GLY A 69 25.28 -10.97 1.53
CA GLY A 69 24.34 -11.99 1.99
C GLY A 69 23.15 -11.39 2.75
N THR A 70 23.40 -10.36 3.56
CA THR A 70 22.32 -9.65 4.27
C THR A 70 21.39 -8.94 3.29
N MET A 71 21.95 -8.32 2.25
CA MET A 71 21.17 -7.62 1.23
C MET A 71 20.33 -8.59 0.39
N ILE A 72 20.89 -9.72 -0.03
CA ILE A 72 20.13 -10.77 -0.74
C ILE A 72 18.95 -11.26 0.10
N LEU A 73 19.19 -11.53 1.38
CA LEU A 73 18.14 -11.97 2.30
C LEU A 73 17.04 -10.91 2.45
N LEU A 74 17.42 -9.65 2.59
CA LEU A 74 16.48 -8.55 2.75
C LEU A 74 15.64 -8.34 1.50
N HIS A 75 16.24 -8.40 0.30
CA HIS A 75 15.52 -8.37 -0.98
C HIS A 75 14.58 -9.56 -1.14
N LEU A 76 15.02 -10.76 -0.77
CA LEU A 76 14.19 -11.96 -0.83
C LEU A 76 12.95 -11.82 0.07
N LEU A 77 13.15 -11.41 1.33
CA LEU A 77 12.06 -11.22 2.28
C LEU A 77 11.11 -10.10 1.83
N PHE A 78 11.67 -9.02 1.30
CA PHE A 78 10.93 -7.92 0.68
C PHE A 78 10.02 -8.45 -0.44
N TRP A 79 10.58 -9.13 -1.44
CA TRP A 79 9.81 -9.63 -2.57
C TRP A 79 8.77 -10.68 -2.17
N ILE A 80 9.10 -11.59 -1.25
CA ILE A 80 8.12 -12.56 -0.72
C ILE A 80 6.96 -11.82 -0.06
N THR A 81 7.24 -10.82 0.78
CA THR A 81 6.19 -10.03 1.44
C THR A 81 5.33 -9.31 0.42
N TRP A 82 5.95 -8.65 -0.55
CA TRP A 82 5.23 -7.86 -1.54
C TRP A 82 4.36 -8.71 -2.46
N MET A 83 4.87 -9.86 -2.91
CA MET A 83 4.09 -10.82 -3.69
C MET A 83 2.88 -11.35 -2.92
N ASN A 84 3.02 -11.63 -1.62
CA ASN A 84 1.90 -12.08 -0.77
C ASN A 84 0.86 -10.96 -0.55
N VAL A 85 1.31 -9.71 -0.37
CA VAL A 85 0.42 -8.54 -0.27
C VAL A 85 -0.36 -8.34 -1.57
N LEU A 86 0.32 -8.36 -2.72
CA LEU A 86 -0.31 -8.23 -4.04
C LEU A 86 -1.27 -9.38 -4.33
N LEU A 87 -0.92 -10.61 -3.98
CA LEU A 87 -1.81 -11.76 -4.10
C LEU A 87 -3.04 -11.61 -3.19
N GLY A 88 -2.86 -11.11 -1.96
CA GLY A 88 -3.95 -10.77 -1.05
C GLY A 88 -4.89 -9.70 -1.63
N PHE A 89 -4.35 -8.63 -2.20
CA PHE A 89 -5.15 -7.61 -2.89
C PHE A 89 -5.84 -8.15 -4.14
N ALA A 90 -5.15 -8.93 -4.98
CA ALA A 90 -5.73 -9.58 -6.14
C ALA A 90 -6.88 -10.51 -5.76
N ASN A 91 -6.72 -11.24 -4.64
CA ASN A 91 -7.76 -12.10 -4.08
C ASN A 91 -9.00 -11.31 -3.65
N LEU A 92 -8.89 -10.02 -3.30
CA LEU A 92 -10.01 -9.16 -2.94
C LEU A 92 -10.73 -8.54 -4.16
N ILE A 93 -10.22 -8.68 -5.39
CA ILE A 93 -10.81 -8.08 -6.59
C ILE A 93 -11.96 -8.95 -7.13
N PRO A 94 -13.20 -8.44 -7.23
CA PRO A 94 -14.38 -9.21 -7.63
C PRO A 94 -14.54 -9.30 -9.16
N ILE A 95 -13.48 -9.65 -9.90
CA ILE A 95 -13.49 -9.53 -11.38
C ILE A 95 -12.84 -10.73 -12.12
N LEU A 96 -12.21 -11.68 -11.43
CA LEU A 96 -11.57 -12.88 -12.02
C LEU A 96 -11.82 -14.14 -11.14
N PRO A 97 -11.39 -15.38 -11.47
CA PRO A 97 -11.65 -16.60 -10.68
C PRO A 97 -10.91 -16.66 -9.33
N PHE A 98 -10.86 -15.53 -8.62
CA PHE A 98 -10.26 -15.35 -7.31
C PHE A 98 -11.35 -15.40 -6.21
N ASP A 99 -11.04 -16.10 -5.13
CA ASP A 99 -11.98 -16.54 -4.08
C ASP A 99 -12.59 -15.39 -3.24
N GLY A 100 -11.96 -14.21 -3.19
CA GLY A 100 -12.47 -13.09 -2.38
C GLY A 100 -13.69 -12.38 -2.97
N GLY A 101 -14.23 -12.80 -4.12
CA GLY A 101 -15.52 -12.34 -4.61
C GLY A 101 -16.68 -12.58 -3.61
N HIS A 102 -16.63 -13.69 -2.86
CA HIS A 102 -17.61 -13.99 -1.81
C HIS A 102 -17.34 -13.17 -0.54
N LEU A 103 -16.09 -13.10 -0.09
CA LEU A 103 -15.70 -12.32 1.09
C LEU A 103 -15.97 -10.83 0.92
N LEU A 104 -15.72 -10.27 -0.27
CA LEU A 104 -16.02 -8.88 -0.56
C LEU A 104 -17.53 -8.64 -0.67
N ARG A 105 -18.30 -9.56 -1.27
CA ARG A 105 -19.76 -9.47 -1.29
C ARG A 105 -20.34 -9.44 0.14
N ASP A 106 -19.84 -10.30 1.02
CA ASP A 106 -20.30 -10.37 2.41
C ASP A 106 -19.90 -9.10 3.18
N ARG A 107 -18.65 -8.64 3.03
CA ARG A 107 -18.18 -7.37 3.62
C ARG A 107 -18.97 -6.17 3.11
N LEU A 108 -19.25 -6.10 1.80
CA LEU A 108 -20.06 -5.02 1.22
C LEU A 108 -21.50 -5.09 1.72
N HIS A 109 -22.08 -6.28 1.86
CA HIS A 109 -23.40 -6.45 2.46
C HIS A 109 -23.43 -5.94 3.91
N ASP A 110 -22.41 -6.24 4.71
CA ASP A 110 -22.26 -5.75 6.08
C ASP A 110 -22.08 -4.23 6.13
N TYR A 111 -21.27 -3.66 5.23
CA TYR A 111 -21.12 -2.21 5.10
C TYR A 111 -22.43 -1.54 4.68
N PHE A 112 -23.15 -2.09 3.70
CA PHE A 112 -24.45 -1.57 3.27
C PHE A 112 -25.52 -1.74 4.36
N ALA A 113 -25.51 -2.83 5.11
CA ALA A 113 -26.41 -3.04 6.25
C ALA A 113 -26.11 -2.05 7.39
N PHE A 114 -24.83 -1.82 7.70
CA PHE A 114 -24.38 -0.82 8.65
C PHE A 114 -24.76 0.61 8.22
N PHE A 115 -24.57 0.94 6.95
CA PHE A 115 -24.90 2.26 6.40
C PHE A 115 -26.41 2.46 6.23
N ALA A 116 -27.16 1.41 5.87
CA ALA A 116 -28.62 1.42 5.81
C ALA A 116 -29.24 1.56 7.20
N LYS A 117 -28.60 1.04 8.24
CA LYS A 117 -28.98 1.30 9.64
C LYS A 117 -28.84 2.78 10.02
N PHE A 118 -27.96 3.52 9.34
CA PHE A 118 -27.80 4.97 9.49
C PHE A 118 -28.75 5.77 8.58
N SER A 119 -29.17 5.21 7.44
CA SER A 119 -30.01 5.88 6.44
C SER A 119 -31.39 5.22 6.32
N SER A 120 -32.32 5.65 7.17
CA SER A 120 -33.68 5.08 7.31
C SER A 120 -34.68 5.45 6.20
N ASN A 121 -34.27 5.89 4.99
CA ASN A 121 -35.24 6.31 3.96
C ASN A 121 -34.75 6.15 2.51
N THR A 122 -34.63 4.93 1.98
CA THR A 122 -34.48 4.73 0.52
C THR A 122 -35.40 3.67 -0.05
N HIS A 123 -36.38 4.12 -0.85
CA HIS A 123 -37.38 3.32 -1.57
C HIS A 123 -36.76 2.44 -2.69
N PRO A 124 -37.22 1.18 -2.89
CA PRO A 124 -36.58 0.18 -3.76
C PRO A 124 -36.78 0.37 -5.28
N ILE A 125 -37.42 1.45 -5.74
CA ILE A 125 -37.75 1.67 -7.16
C ILE A 125 -36.71 2.56 -7.89
N SER A 126 -35.91 3.36 -7.18
CA SER A 126 -34.95 4.29 -7.83
C SER A 126 -33.66 3.62 -8.32
N VAL A 127 -33.38 2.39 -7.90
CA VAL A 127 -32.13 1.66 -8.20
C VAL A 127 -32.10 1.16 -9.65
N ARG A 128 -33.26 0.90 -10.27
CA ARG A 128 -33.37 0.41 -11.66
C ARG A 128 -33.03 1.49 -12.69
N ASN A 129 -33.36 2.76 -12.41
CA ASN A 129 -33.04 3.88 -13.30
C ASN A 129 -31.59 4.39 -13.11
N ALA A 130 -31.02 4.22 -11.92
CA ALA A 130 -29.60 4.52 -11.68
C ALA A 130 -28.68 3.59 -12.49
N ALA A 131 -29.00 2.30 -12.58
CA ALA A 131 -28.20 1.32 -13.33
C ALA A 131 -28.12 1.63 -14.83
N HIS A 132 -29.22 2.05 -15.47
CA HIS A 132 -29.22 2.41 -16.88
C HIS A 132 -28.53 3.76 -17.17
N LYS A 133 -28.59 4.73 -16.24
CA LYS A 133 -27.89 6.02 -16.38
C LYS A 133 -26.38 5.89 -16.14
N VAL A 134 -25.98 5.03 -15.21
CA VAL A 134 -24.56 4.71 -14.93
C VAL A 134 -23.93 3.97 -16.10
N SER A 135 -24.65 3.02 -16.73
CA SER A 135 -24.14 2.29 -17.92
C SER A 135 -23.88 3.23 -19.11
N SER A 136 -24.74 4.21 -19.37
CA SER A 136 -24.49 5.24 -20.40
C SER A 136 -23.35 6.19 -20.01
N MET A 137 -23.17 6.49 -18.72
CA MET A 137 -22.03 7.26 -18.19
C MET A 137 -20.71 6.46 -18.18
N SER A 138 -20.73 5.13 -18.22
CA SER A 138 -19.51 4.32 -18.21
C SER A 138 -18.61 4.64 -19.41
N SER A 139 -19.18 4.86 -20.59
CA SER A 139 -18.42 5.29 -21.77
C SER A 139 -17.77 6.66 -21.57
N LEU A 140 -18.46 7.60 -20.92
CA LEU A 140 -17.92 8.93 -20.60
C LEU A 140 -16.83 8.87 -19.53
N ILE A 141 -17.00 8.03 -18.52
CA ILE A 141 -16.02 7.81 -17.46
C ILE A 141 -14.76 7.16 -18.04
N LEU A 142 -14.91 6.15 -18.88
CA LEU A 142 -13.78 5.52 -19.60
C LEU A 142 -13.08 6.52 -20.51
N MET A 143 -13.82 7.34 -21.26
CA MET A 143 -13.24 8.39 -22.10
C MET A 143 -12.52 9.46 -21.28
N GLY A 144 -13.08 9.89 -20.15
CA GLY A 144 -12.44 10.82 -19.22
C GLY A 144 -11.16 10.26 -18.60
N MET A 145 -11.15 8.98 -18.23
CA MET A 145 -9.98 8.28 -17.71
C MET A 145 -8.86 8.17 -18.77
N LEU A 146 -9.24 7.91 -20.03
CA LEU A 146 -8.32 7.90 -21.17
C LEU A 146 -7.69 9.28 -21.41
N ILE A 147 -8.50 10.34 -21.38
CA ILE A 147 -8.01 11.72 -21.50
C ILE A 147 -7.04 12.02 -20.36
N LEU A 148 -7.38 11.66 -19.12
CA LEU A 148 -6.47 11.88 -17.99
C LEU A 148 -5.14 11.14 -18.16
N ILE A 149 -5.15 9.86 -18.56
CA ILE A 149 -3.92 9.08 -18.81
C ILE A 149 -3.05 9.71 -19.90
N ILE A 150 -3.66 10.28 -20.95
CA ILE A 150 -2.93 10.90 -22.06
C ILE A 150 -2.41 12.30 -21.71
N PHE A 151 -3.21 13.11 -21.01
CA PHE A 151 -2.89 14.53 -20.78
C PHE A 151 -2.13 14.79 -19.48
N ILE A 152 -2.30 13.98 -18.44
CA ILE A 152 -1.49 14.08 -17.20
C ILE A 152 0.02 14.09 -17.49
N PRO A 153 0.59 13.16 -18.30
CA PRO A 153 2.03 13.15 -18.58
C PRO A 153 2.48 14.24 -19.56
N MET A 154 1.57 15.03 -20.15
CA MET A 154 1.94 16.20 -20.96
C MET A 154 2.02 17.49 -20.13
N ILE A 155 1.39 17.50 -18.95
CA ILE A 155 1.32 18.68 -18.07
C ILE A 155 2.36 18.59 -16.95
N ILE A 156 2.75 17.37 -16.56
CA ILE A 156 3.85 17.06 -15.65
C ILE A 156 5.14 16.92 -16.47
#